data_AF-A0A2E5JYN0-F1
#
_entry.id   AF-A0A2E5JYN0-F1
#
_cell.length_a   1.000
_cell.length_b   1.000
_cell.length_c   1.000
_cell.angle_alpha   90.00
_cell.angle_beta   90.00
_cell.angle_gamma   90.00
#
_symmetry.space_group_name_H-M   'P 1'
#
loop_
_entity.id
_entity.type
_entity.pdbx_description
1 polymer ?
#
loop_
_entity_poly.entity_id
_entity_poly.type
_entity_poly.pdbx_seq_one_letter_code
_entity_poly.pdbx_strand_id
1 'polypeptide(L)'
;MTSCSINTIFTNCGLIEDGDVWWEGMTEESPDHLIDWKGNDWTPDTETPSAQPNARFIAPALSTLRLNPAWEALNEVRISAFIFGGKRMNDVPLMYQDFNWTHGVSLGATMFSELTAAA
;
A
#
# COMPACT_ATOMS: atom_id res chain seq x y z
N MET A 1 11.15 -5.26 -4.84
CA MET A 1 9.69 -5.39 -5.08
C MET A 1 9.46 -5.56 -6.58
N THR A 2 8.89 -6.68 -7.07
CA THR A 2 8.87 -6.98 -8.51
C THR A 2 7.75 -6.28 -9.29
N SER A 3 6.59 -6.07 -8.67
CA SER A 3 5.40 -5.54 -9.36
C SER A 3 5.55 -4.12 -9.91
N CYS A 4 6.50 -3.34 -9.39
CA CYS A 4 6.71 -1.94 -9.73
C CYS A 4 8.09 -1.68 -10.38
N SER A 5 8.84 -2.73 -10.76
CA SER A 5 10.24 -2.57 -11.21
C SER A 5 10.38 -2.13 -12.67
N ILE A 6 9.31 -2.23 -13.47
CA ILE A 6 9.30 -1.84 -14.89
C ILE A 6 7.95 -1.20 -15.25
N ASN A 7 7.96 -0.33 -16.27
CA ASN A 7 6.76 0.31 -16.83
C ASN A 7 5.84 0.94 -15.76
N THR A 8 6.42 1.52 -14.72
CA THR A 8 5.71 2.03 -13.55
C THR A 8 5.88 3.53 -13.45
N ILE A 9 4.79 4.22 -13.12
CA ILE A 9 4.81 5.66 -12.82
C ILE A 9 4.75 5.83 -11.31
N PHE A 10 5.70 6.56 -10.74
CA PHE A 10 5.71 6.94 -9.33
C PHE A 10 5.22 8.37 -9.16
N THR A 11 4.53 8.64 -8.05
CA THR A 11 3.99 9.97 -7.73
C THR A 11 4.30 10.31 -6.28
N ASN A 12 4.94 11.47 -6.09
CA ASN A 12 5.37 12.02 -4.80
C ASN A 12 6.36 11.13 -4.00
N CYS A 13 7.22 10.38 -4.68
CA CYS A 13 8.36 9.70 -4.08
C CYS A 13 9.61 10.61 -4.10
N GLY A 14 10.62 10.27 -3.29
CA GLY A 14 11.95 10.88 -3.42
C GLY A 14 12.68 10.33 -4.65
N LEU A 15 13.63 11.11 -5.17
CA LEU A 15 14.44 10.78 -6.35
C LEU A 15 15.93 10.77 -5.96
N ILE A 16 16.57 9.61 -6.06
CA ILE A 16 18.03 9.50 -5.84
C ILE A 16 18.80 9.96 -7.09
N GLU A 17 20.08 10.29 -6.92
CA GLU A 17 20.93 10.87 -7.98
C GLU A 17 20.98 10.02 -9.26
N ASP A 18 20.93 8.70 -9.12
CA ASP A 18 20.94 7.75 -10.25
C ASP A 18 19.60 7.68 -11.00
N GLY A 19 18.60 8.47 -10.58
CA GLY A 19 17.29 8.57 -11.23
C GLY A 19 16.27 7.52 -10.78
N ASP A 20 16.61 6.71 -9.78
CA ASP A 20 15.67 5.76 -9.16
C ASP A 20 14.88 6.44 -8.02
N VAL A 21 13.86 5.75 -7.52
CA VAL A 21 12.95 6.27 -6.50
C VAL A 21 13.28 5.74 -5.11
N TRP A 22 12.98 6.52 -4.08
CA TRP A 22 13.08 6.10 -2.70
C TRP A 22 11.93 6.65 -1.86
N TRP A 23 11.57 5.90 -0.81
CA TRP A 23 10.60 6.30 0.21
C TRP A 23 10.97 5.64 1.54
N GLU A 24 10.39 6.14 2.62
CA GLU A 24 10.67 5.69 3.97
C GLU A 24 10.41 4.19 4.14
N GLY A 25 11.42 3.47 4.64
CA GLY A 25 11.35 2.03 4.89
C GLY A 25 11.55 1.15 3.65
N MET A 26 11.95 1.71 2.49
CA MET A 26 12.28 0.93 1.30
C MET A 26 13.55 0.07 1.48
N THR A 27 14.54 0.60 2.19
CA THR A 27 15.85 -0.02 2.49
C THR A 27 16.15 0.04 3.98
N GLU A 28 17.11 -0.77 4.47
CA GLU A 28 17.55 -0.73 5.87
C GLU A 28 18.24 0.59 6.21
N GLU A 29 19.10 1.07 5.30
CA GLU A 29 19.78 2.36 5.40
C GLU A 29 19.19 3.34 4.38
N SER A 30 18.95 4.57 4.80
CA SER A 30 18.52 5.67 3.92
C SER A 30 19.68 6.19 3.08
N PRO A 31 19.44 6.66 1.84
CA PRO A 31 20.46 7.37 1.06
C PRO A 31 20.99 8.59 1.80
N ASP A 32 22.28 8.89 1.65
CA ASP A 32 22.92 10.09 2.23
C ASP A 32 22.30 11.39 1.70
N HIS A 33 21.84 11.36 0.45
CA HIS A 33 21.20 12.49 -0.24
C HIS A 33 20.20 12.01 -1.29
N LEU A 34 19.13 12.78 -1.48
CA LEU A 34 18.16 12.66 -2.57
C LEU A 34 17.38 13.97 -2.75
N ILE A 35 16.55 14.05 -3.79
CA ILE A 35 15.56 15.11 -3.96
C ILE A 35 14.20 14.65 -3.42
N ASP A 36 13.60 15.43 -2.51
CA ASP A 36 12.29 15.12 -1.95
C ASP A 36 11.15 15.30 -2.96
N TRP A 37 9.96 14.83 -2.59
CA TRP A 37 8.75 14.94 -3.42
C TRP A 37 8.31 16.38 -3.72
N LYS A 38 8.87 17.38 -3.04
CA LYS A 38 8.62 18.81 -3.27
C LYS A 38 9.71 19.45 -4.14
N GLY A 39 10.77 18.72 -4.48
CA GLY A 39 11.90 19.19 -5.28
C GLY A 39 13.05 19.82 -4.48
N ASN A 40 13.11 19.62 -3.16
CA ASN A 40 14.20 20.12 -2.31
C ASN A 40 15.27 19.05 -2.06
N ASP A 41 16.48 19.46 -1.74
CA ASP A 41 17.50 18.57 -1.19
C ASP A 41 17.03 17.94 0.13
N TRP A 42 17.24 16.64 0.27
CA TRP A 42 16.91 15.88 1.46
C TRP A 42 18.10 15.02 1.88
N THR A 43 18.33 14.95 3.18
CA THR A 43 19.26 14.03 3.82
C THR A 43 18.55 13.34 4.98
N PRO A 44 19.12 12.27 5.57
CA PRO A 44 18.53 11.60 6.72
C PRO A 44 18.32 12.51 7.95
N ASP A 45 19.03 13.64 8.02
CA ASP A 45 18.89 14.65 9.08
C ASP A 45 17.72 15.62 8.85
N THR A 46 17.08 15.60 7.67
CA THR A 46 15.92 16.45 7.36
C THR A 46 14.69 16.02 8.16
N GLU A 47 14.03 16.97 8.85
CA GLU A 47 12.87 16.68 9.72
C GLU A 47 11.62 16.17 8.98
N THR A 48 11.52 16.44 7.68
CA THR A 48 10.38 16.04 6.86
C THR A 48 10.69 14.80 6.02
N PRO A 49 9.70 13.94 5.73
CA PRO A 49 9.90 12.77 4.89
C PRO A 49 10.26 13.15 3.45
N SER A 50 11.08 12.32 2.81
CA SER A 50 11.48 12.43 1.40
C SER A 50 10.31 12.16 0.46
N ALA A 51 9.41 11.26 0.84
CA ALA A 51 8.20 10.93 0.10
C ALA A 51 6.96 11.46 0.83
N GLN A 52 5.92 11.77 0.07
CA GLN A 52 4.66 12.15 0.68
C GLN A 52 4.04 10.89 1.35
N PRO A 53 3.43 10.98 2.55
CA PRO A 53 2.89 9.80 3.25
C PRO A 53 1.83 8.99 2.49
N ASN A 54 1.27 9.57 1.43
CA ASN A 54 0.31 8.96 0.51
C ASN A 54 0.90 8.79 -0.91
N ALA A 55 2.23 8.76 -1.05
CA ALA A 55 2.92 8.50 -2.31
C ALA A 55 2.44 7.17 -2.92
N ARG A 56 2.49 7.08 -4.24
CA ARG A 56 1.92 5.95 -5.00
C ARG A 56 2.83 5.54 -6.14
N PHE A 57 2.68 4.27 -6.50
CA PHE A 57 3.10 3.77 -7.80
C PHE A 57 1.88 3.26 -8.56
N ILE A 58 1.92 3.42 -9.88
CA ILE A 58 0.92 2.88 -10.81
C ILE A 58 1.69 1.98 -11.78
N ALA A 59 1.42 0.69 -11.70
CA ALA A 59 2.08 -0.34 -12.50
C ALA A 59 1.03 -1.20 -13.23
N PRO A 60 1.36 -1.72 -14.42
CA PRO A 60 0.53 -2.73 -15.08
C PRO A 60 0.33 -3.95 -14.18
N ALA A 61 -0.90 -4.48 -14.14
CA ALA A 61 -1.19 -5.70 -13.38
C ALA A 61 -0.29 -6.88 -13.81
N LEU A 62 0.06 -6.94 -15.09
CA LEU A 62 0.94 -7.98 -15.67
C LEU A 62 2.39 -7.94 -15.14
N SER A 63 2.82 -6.87 -14.47
CA SER A 63 4.16 -6.78 -13.90
C SER A 63 4.36 -7.64 -12.65
N THR A 64 3.29 -8.24 -12.08
CA THR A 64 3.39 -9.12 -10.91
C THR A 64 3.57 -10.60 -11.30
N LEU A 65 4.49 -11.29 -10.61
CA LEU A 65 4.75 -12.73 -10.79
C LEU A 65 3.69 -13.67 -10.19
N ARG A 66 2.62 -13.10 -9.62
CA ARG A 66 1.60 -13.82 -8.84
C ARG A 66 0.18 -13.52 -9.34
N LEU A 67 0.04 -13.04 -10.57
CA LEU A 67 -1.28 -12.74 -11.13
C LEU A 67 -2.07 -14.05 -11.31
N ASN A 68 -3.33 -14.04 -10.90
CA ASN A 68 -4.21 -15.19 -11.11
C ASN A 68 -4.41 -15.38 -12.63
N PRO A 69 -4.20 -16.58 -13.20
CA PRO A 69 -4.44 -16.84 -14.61
C PRO A 69 -5.87 -16.51 -15.09
N ALA A 70 -6.84 -16.53 -14.18
CA ALA A 70 -8.24 -16.22 -14.45
C ALA A 70 -8.62 -14.75 -14.16
N TRP A 71 -7.67 -13.83 -13.94
CA TRP A 71 -7.98 -12.44 -13.54
C TRP A 71 -8.80 -11.65 -14.58
N GLU A 72 -8.66 -11.99 -15.86
CA GLU A 72 -9.43 -11.43 -17.00
C GLU A 72 -10.54 -12.37 -17.49
N ALA A 73 -10.78 -13.48 -16.80
CA ALA A 73 -11.83 -14.41 -17.21
C ALA A 73 -13.19 -13.70 -17.16
N LEU A 74 -13.95 -13.81 -18.24
CA LEU A 74 -15.32 -13.31 -18.32
C LEU A 74 -16.29 -14.13 -17.45
N ASN A 75 -15.86 -15.31 -17.01
CA ASN A 75 -16.64 -16.20 -16.16
C ASN A 75 -16.57 -15.74 -14.70
N GLU A 76 -17.63 -16.04 -13.95
CA GLU A 76 -17.73 -15.67 -12.54
C GLU A 76 -16.62 -16.32 -11.69
N VAL A 77 -16.00 -15.52 -10.82
CA VAL A 77 -15.11 -16.03 -9.77
C VAL A 77 -15.97 -16.31 -8.53
N ARG A 78 -15.99 -17.57 -8.08
CA ARG A 78 -16.75 -17.97 -6.89
C ARG A 78 -16.11 -17.38 -5.63
N ILE A 79 -16.79 -16.42 -5.00
CA ILE A 79 -16.42 -15.90 -3.69
C ILE A 79 -16.88 -16.87 -2.60
N SER A 80 -15.94 -17.33 -1.76
CA SER A 80 -16.22 -18.28 -0.67
C SER A 80 -16.18 -17.65 0.72
N ALA A 81 -15.59 -16.46 0.84
CA ALA A 81 -15.51 -15.72 2.08
C ALA A 81 -15.39 -14.21 1.80
N PHE A 82 -15.92 -13.40 2.71
CA PHE A 82 -15.65 -11.97 2.79
C PHE A 82 -14.81 -11.72 4.04
N ILE A 83 -13.74 -10.94 3.90
CA ILE A 83 -12.85 -10.59 5.00
C ILE A 83 -12.96 -9.09 5.23
N PHE A 84 -13.28 -8.73 6.46
CA PHE A 84 -13.38 -7.36 6.94
C PHE A 84 -12.20 -7.09 7.86
N GLY A 85 -11.50 -5.98 7.66
CA GLY A 85 -10.34 -5.61 8.47
C GLY A 85 -10.06 -4.11 8.41
N GLY A 86 -9.52 -3.59 9.51
CA GLY A 86 -9.12 -2.20 9.66
C GLY A 86 -8.01 -2.09 10.69
N LYS A 87 -7.34 -0.93 10.74
CA LYS A 87 -6.26 -0.72 11.69
C LYS A 87 -6.84 -0.52 13.10
N ARG A 88 -6.52 -1.43 14.01
CA ARG A 88 -6.96 -1.45 15.41
C ARG A 88 -5.76 -1.74 16.31
N MET A 89 -5.49 -0.85 17.26
CA MET A 89 -4.41 -1.05 18.23
C MET A 89 -4.73 -2.13 19.27
N ASN A 90 -5.98 -2.21 19.72
CA ASN A 90 -6.42 -3.10 20.80
C ASN A 90 -7.86 -3.63 20.57
N ASP A 91 -8.33 -4.45 21.51
CA ASP A 91 -9.72 -4.93 21.73
C ASP A 91 -10.29 -5.92 20.71
N VAL A 92 -9.80 -5.94 19.48
CA VAL A 92 -10.24 -6.87 18.44
C VAL A 92 -9.19 -7.97 18.26
N PRO A 93 -9.55 -9.27 18.32
CA PRO A 93 -8.59 -10.34 18.09
C PRO A 93 -8.11 -10.34 16.63
N LEU A 94 -7.00 -11.02 16.37
CA LEU A 94 -6.40 -11.10 15.03
C LEU A 94 -7.39 -11.58 13.96
N MET A 95 -8.21 -12.59 14.28
CA MET A 95 -9.25 -13.11 13.39
C MET A 95 -10.37 -13.74 14.22
N TYR A 96 -11.61 -13.52 13.79
CA TYR A 96 -12.79 -14.26 14.24
C TYR A 96 -13.80 -14.36 13.10
N GLN A 97 -14.63 -15.40 13.12
CA GLN A 97 -15.67 -15.62 12.12
C GLN A 97 -17.02 -15.15 12.66
N ASP A 98 -17.85 -14.61 11.78
CA ASP A 98 -19.24 -14.30 12.09
C ASP A 98 -20.09 -15.57 12.29
N PHE A 99 -21.16 -15.45 13.08
CA PHE A 99 -22.05 -16.57 13.32
C PHE A 99 -22.96 -16.90 12.13
N ASN A 100 -23.28 -15.89 11.32
CA ASN A 100 -24.13 -15.98 10.13
C ASN A 100 -24.09 -14.66 9.35
N TRP A 101 -24.69 -14.67 8.15
CA TRP A 101 -24.76 -13.53 7.24
C TRP A 101 -25.23 -12.22 7.87
N THR A 102 -26.30 -12.24 8.66
CA THR A 102 -26.85 -11.02 9.29
C THR A 102 -25.85 -10.43 10.28
N HIS A 103 -25.19 -11.28 11.06
CA HIS A 103 -24.10 -10.84 11.94
C HIS A 103 -22.93 -10.27 11.13
N GLY A 104 -22.51 -10.94 10.06
CA GLY A 104 -21.44 -10.46 9.17
C GLY A 104 -21.71 -9.09 8.57
N VAL A 105 -22.94 -8.85 8.09
CA VAL A 105 -23.37 -7.53 7.59
C VAL A 105 -23.27 -6.47 8.69
N SER A 106 -23.72 -6.79 9.91
CA SER A 106 -23.62 -5.85 11.03
C SER A 106 -22.18 -5.57 11.44
N LEU A 107 -21.29 -6.57 11.40
CA LEU A 107 -19.86 -6.38 11.67
C LEU A 107 -19.24 -5.47 10.61
N GLY A 108 -19.48 -5.74 9.32
CA GLY A 108 -18.98 -4.91 8.22
C GLY A 108 -19.45 -3.46 8.32
N ALA A 109 -20.72 -3.24 8.69
CA ALA A 109 -21.30 -1.89 8.83
C ALA A 109 -20.77 -1.11 10.05
N THR A 110 -20.29 -1.79 11.09
CA THR A 110 -19.79 -1.18 12.33
C THR A 110 -18.27 -1.15 12.42
N MET A 111 -17.58 -1.48 11.32
CA MET A 111 -16.14 -1.42 11.25
C MET A 111 -15.61 -0.02 11.53
N PHE A 112 -14.49 0.01 12.24
CA PHE A 112 -13.72 1.22 12.49
C PHE A 112 -12.25 0.95 12.18
N SER A 113 -11.57 1.93 11.61
CA SER A 113 -10.12 1.92 11.37
C SER A 113 -9.56 3.26 11.81
N GLU A 114 -8.32 3.26 12.29
CA GLU A 114 -7.56 4.50 12.42
C GLU A 114 -7.45 5.24 11.09
N LEU A 115 -7.30 6.57 11.20
CA LEU A 115 -7.04 7.45 10.06
C LEU A 115 -5.73 7.06 9.37
N THR A 116 -5.72 7.24 8.06
CA THR A 116 -4.53 6.99 7.22
C THR A 116 -4.24 8.23 6.40
N ALA A 117 -3.07 8.32 5.81
CA ALA A 117 -2.73 9.46 4.95
C ALA A 117 -3.54 9.50 3.63
N ALA A 118 -4.40 8.52 3.36
CA ALA A 118 -5.19 8.45 2.14
C ALA A 118 -6.41 9.38 2.14
N ALA A 119 -6.95 9.74 3.32
CA ALA A 119 -8.02 10.72 3.53
C ALA A 119 -8.24 10.99 5.04
#